data_AF-A0A7R9UNX3-F1
#
_entry.id   AF-A0A7R9UNX3-F1
#
_cell.length_a   1.000
_cell.length_b   1.000
_cell.length_c   1.000
_cell.angle_alpha   90.00
_cell.angle_beta   90.00
_cell.angle_gamma   90.00
#
_symmetry.space_group_name_H-M   'P 1'
#
loop_
_entity.id
_entity.type
_entity.pdbx_description
1 polymer ?
#
loop_
_entity_poly.entity_id
_entity_poly.type
_entity_poly.pdbx_seq_one_letter_code
_entity_poly.pdbx_strand_id
1 'polypeptide(L)'
;MDQNEKAYQKQTGVNVGFRKDVKASKVAPGKFGKRYYKSIGLGFKTPRSAIEGTYIDKKCPFTGNISIRGRILSGVVKSTKMTRTITIRRDYFQFIRKYQRYEKRHKMLSAHVSPCFRVREGDKVVIGQCRPLSKTVRFNVLKVIPAGGASEQAK
;
A
#
# COMPACT_ATOMS: atom_id res chain seq x y z
N MET A 1 -11.72 -2.20 -16.32
CA MET A 1 -12.30 -1.56 -15.12
C MET A 1 -13.27 -2.59 -14.60
N ASP A 2 -12.80 -3.43 -13.69
CA ASP A 2 -13.60 -4.58 -13.25
C ASP A 2 -14.60 -4.05 -12.22
N GLN A 3 -15.76 -3.64 -12.73
CA GLN A 3 -16.88 -3.10 -11.98
C GLN A 3 -17.60 -4.26 -11.29
N ASN A 4 -16.90 -4.95 -10.39
CA ASN A 4 -17.38 -6.15 -9.70
C ASN A 4 -18.20 -5.79 -8.45
N GLU A 5 -18.19 -4.52 -8.06
CA GLU A 5 -18.97 -3.98 -6.94
C GLU A 5 -20.32 -3.45 -7.42
N LYS A 6 -21.34 -3.53 -6.56
CA LYS A 6 -22.70 -3.05 -6.88
C LYS A 6 -22.74 -1.54 -7.21
N ALA A 7 -21.91 -0.75 -6.53
CA ALA A 7 -21.85 0.70 -6.73
C ALA A 7 -20.74 1.08 -7.71
N TYR A 8 -21.04 2.04 -8.60
CA TYR A 8 -20.07 2.58 -9.55
C TYR A 8 -18.83 3.15 -8.82
N GLN A 9 -17.65 2.65 -9.21
CA GLN A 9 -16.39 3.10 -8.61
C GLN A 9 -15.78 4.23 -9.44
N LYS A 10 -15.44 5.35 -8.80
CA LYS A 10 -14.68 6.46 -9.39
C LYS A 10 -13.70 7.06 -8.38
N GLN A 11 -12.63 7.69 -8.86
CA GLN A 11 -11.75 8.48 -8.00
C GLN A 11 -12.41 9.83 -7.66
N THR A 12 -12.34 10.23 -6.39
CA THR A 12 -12.79 11.56 -5.97
C THR A 12 -11.90 12.63 -6.61
N GLY A 13 -12.49 13.64 -7.24
CA GLY A 13 -11.76 14.73 -7.90
C GLY A 13 -11.30 14.43 -9.33
N VAL A 14 -11.56 13.23 -9.86
CA VAL A 14 -11.36 12.90 -11.28
C VAL A 14 -12.71 12.92 -11.97
N ASN A 15 -12.85 13.79 -12.96
CA ASN A 15 -14.07 13.89 -13.75
C ASN A 15 -13.94 13.04 -15.01
N VAL A 16 -14.76 11.99 -15.12
CA VAL A 16 -14.75 11.03 -16.24
C VAL A 16 -15.86 11.37 -17.26
N GLY A 17 -16.86 12.17 -16.86
CA GLY A 17 -18.09 12.38 -17.63
C GLY A 17 -18.09 13.56 -18.60
N PHE A 18 -17.09 14.44 -18.54
CA PHE A 18 -16.97 15.55 -19.49
C PHE A 18 -15.93 15.17 -20.54
N ARG A 19 -16.40 14.84 -21.75
CA ARG A 19 -15.54 14.77 -22.93
C ARG A 19 -14.95 16.16 -23.13
N LYS A 20 -13.64 16.31 -22.91
CA LYS A 20 -12.92 17.42 -23.51
C LYS A 20 -12.76 17.04 -24.98
N ASP A 21 -13.58 17.67 -25.83
CA ASP A 21 -13.21 17.85 -27.22
C ASP A 21 -11.81 18.48 -27.25
N VAL A 22 -10.98 18.09 -28.23
CA VAL A 22 -9.56 18.42 -28.42
C VAL A 22 -8.59 17.27 -28.08
N LYS A 23 -8.20 16.53 -29.13
CA LYS A 23 -6.93 15.78 -29.27
C LYS A 23 -6.50 14.97 -28.03
N ALA A 24 -7.36 14.05 -27.59
CA ALA A 24 -7.26 13.31 -26.33
C ALA A 24 -6.17 12.20 -26.25
N SER A 25 -5.23 12.13 -27.20
CA SER A 25 -4.19 11.08 -27.25
C SER A 25 -2.96 11.37 -26.39
N LYS A 26 -2.84 12.55 -25.76
CA LYS A 26 -1.62 12.96 -25.02
C LYS A 26 -1.85 13.53 -23.60
N VAL A 27 -2.94 13.18 -22.91
CA VAL A 27 -3.10 13.63 -21.52
C VAL A 27 -2.37 12.66 -20.58
N ALA A 28 -1.16 13.04 -20.17
CA ALA A 28 -0.34 12.29 -19.22
C ALA A 28 -1.08 12.07 -17.88
N PRO A 29 -0.81 10.95 -17.17
CA PRO A 29 -1.33 10.73 -15.82
C PRO A 29 -0.84 11.83 -14.86
N GLY A 30 -1.72 12.40 -14.03
CA GLY A 30 -1.36 13.51 -13.12
C GLY A 30 -2.55 14.35 -12.63
N LYS A 31 -2.26 15.53 -12.04
CA LYS A 31 -3.25 16.48 -11.47
C LYS A 31 -4.33 16.93 -12.49
N PHE A 32 -4.02 16.83 -13.78
CA PHE A 32 -4.93 17.13 -14.91
C PHE A 32 -5.21 15.92 -15.81
N GLY A 33 -4.75 14.72 -15.39
CA GLY A 33 -4.88 13.48 -16.15
C GLY A 33 -6.13 12.68 -15.81
N LYS A 34 -6.33 11.58 -16.54
CA LYS A 34 -7.45 10.64 -16.33
C LYS A 34 -7.38 9.88 -14.98
N ARG A 35 -6.25 9.98 -14.26
CA ARG A 35 -6.02 9.32 -12.97
C ARG A 35 -5.31 10.24 -12.00
N TYR A 36 -5.87 10.30 -10.78
CA TYR A 36 -5.27 11.00 -9.66
C TYR A 36 -4.29 10.10 -8.90
N TYR A 37 -3.11 10.65 -8.62
CA TYR A 37 -2.13 10.12 -7.68
C TYR A 37 -1.44 11.27 -6.94
N LYS A 38 -0.82 10.98 -5.81
CA LYS A 38 -0.03 11.93 -5.03
C LYS A 38 1.24 11.29 -4.48
N SER A 39 2.25 12.12 -4.23
CA SER A 39 3.40 11.76 -3.40
C SER A 39 2.99 11.73 -1.94
N ILE A 40 3.43 10.70 -1.20
CA ILE A 40 3.14 10.56 0.24
C ILE A 40 4.13 11.36 1.09
N GLY A 41 5.32 11.67 0.55
CA GLY A 41 6.43 12.23 1.31
C GLY A 41 7.30 11.16 1.98
N LEU A 42 8.13 11.56 2.95
CA LEU A 42 8.99 10.66 3.75
C LEU A 42 9.97 9.81 2.90
N GLY A 43 10.35 10.29 1.71
CA GLY A 43 11.29 9.59 0.81
C GLY A 43 10.70 8.39 0.05
N PHE A 44 9.40 8.11 0.17
CA PHE A 44 8.77 7.02 -0.57
C PHE A 44 8.39 7.43 -1.99
N LYS A 45 8.82 6.64 -2.97
CA LYS A 45 8.46 6.81 -4.38
C LYS A 45 7.05 6.26 -4.64
N THR A 46 6.28 6.96 -5.47
CA THR A 46 5.00 6.47 -6.00
C THR A 46 5.26 5.31 -6.97
N PRO A 47 4.67 4.12 -6.76
CA PRO A 47 4.89 3.00 -7.65
C PRO A 47 4.24 3.26 -9.02
N ARG A 48 4.86 2.75 -10.09
CA ARG A 48 4.34 2.85 -11.46
C ARG A 48 2.92 2.30 -11.58
N SER A 49 2.65 1.17 -10.90
CA SER A 49 1.32 0.57 -10.80
C SER A 49 0.25 1.51 -10.21
N ALA A 50 0.62 2.48 -9.38
CA ALA A 50 -0.33 3.48 -8.87
C ALA A 50 -0.60 4.60 -9.89
N ILE A 51 0.39 4.95 -10.73
CA ILE A 51 0.29 6.01 -11.75
C ILE A 51 -0.48 5.53 -12.97
N GLU A 52 -0.20 4.31 -13.44
CA GLU A 52 -0.77 3.74 -14.67
C GLU A 52 -1.93 2.77 -14.41
N GLY A 53 -2.07 2.27 -13.17
CA GLY A 53 -3.08 1.28 -12.84
C GLY A 53 -4.52 1.79 -13.01
N THR A 54 -5.47 0.88 -13.13
CA THR A 54 -6.90 1.21 -13.30
C THR A 54 -7.73 0.99 -12.04
N TYR A 55 -7.14 0.42 -10.98
CA TYR A 55 -7.86 0.12 -9.74
C TYR A 55 -8.37 1.38 -9.04
N ILE A 56 -9.48 1.25 -8.32
CA ILE A 56 -10.07 2.31 -7.50
C ILE A 56 -10.08 1.84 -6.04
N ASP A 57 -9.28 2.51 -5.22
CA ASP A 57 -9.16 2.21 -3.80
C ASP A 57 -9.03 3.51 -2.99
N LYS A 58 -10.07 3.81 -2.20
CA LYS A 58 -10.10 4.98 -1.30
C LYS A 58 -9.09 4.85 -0.16
N LYS A 59 -8.68 3.61 0.15
CA LYS A 59 -7.71 3.28 1.20
C LYS A 59 -6.25 3.22 0.70
N CYS A 60 -5.99 3.51 -0.57
CA CYS A 60 -4.63 3.62 -1.08
C CYS A 60 -3.94 4.88 -0.54
N PRO A 61 -2.66 4.81 -0.13
CA PRO A 61 -1.94 5.99 0.32
C PRO A 61 -1.50 6.89 -0.87
N PHE A 62 -1.37 6.34 -2.08
CA PHE A 62 -0.96 7.08 -3.29
C PHE A 62 -2.13 7.66 -4.09
N THR A 63 -3.23 6.93 -4.23
CA THR A 63 -4.37 7.34 -5.09
C THR A 63 -5.62 7.69 -4.30
N GLY A 64 -5.55 7.60 -2.97
CA GLY A 64 -6.66 7.89 -2.05
C GLY A 64 -6.38 9.06 -1.13
N ASN A 65 -7.35 9.35 -0.26
CA ASN A 65 -7.25 10.42 0.73
C ASN A 65 -6.79 9.88 2.11
N ILE A 66 -5.59 9.29 2.14
CA ILE A 66 -4.92 8.89 3.38
C ILE A 66 -3.61 9.62 3.52
N SER A 67 -3.39 10.20 4.70
CA SER A 67 -2.11 10.74 5.14
C SER A 67 -1.37 9.69 5.96
N ILE A 68 -0.10 9.48 5.66
CA ILE A 68 0.80 8.69 6.49
C ILE A 68 1.41 9.63 7.53
N ARG A 69 1.31 9.26 8.81
CA ARG A 69 1.81 10.06 9.94
C ARG A 69 2.20 9.19 11.11
N GLY A 70 3.23 9.60 11.84
CA GLY A 70 3.74 8.87 12.99
C GLY A 70 4.72 7.78 12.59
N ARG A 71 4.51 6.57 13.09
CA ARG A 71 5.52 5.50 13.04
C ARG A 71 5.58 4.83 11.66
N ILE A 72 6.80 4.62 11.17
CA ILE A 72 7.10 3.71 10.06
C ILE A 72 7.67 2.43 10.66
N LEU A 73 7.13 1.29 10.29
CA LEU A 73 7.51 -0.02 10.81
C LEU A 73 7.82 -0.96 9.66
N SER A 74 8.71 -1.91 9.90
CA SER A 74 9.00 -3.02 8.98
C SER A 74 8.58 -4.35 9.60
N GLY A 75 8.25 -5.31 8.75
CA GLY A 75 7.95 -6.68 9.16
C GLY A 75 7.84 -7.63 7.98
N VAL A 76 7.63 -8.91 8.27
CA VAL A 76 7.51 -9.96 7.27
C VAL A 76 6.04 -10.33 7.07
N VAL A 77 5.61 -10.48 5.83
CA VAL A 77 4.22 -10.86 5.52
C VAL A 77 3.99 -12.31 5.90
N LYS A 78 3.00 -12.55 6.76
CA LYS A 78 2.64 -13.91 7.22
C LYS A 78 1.42 -14.48 6.51
N SER A 79 0.46 -13.63 6.14
CA SER A 79 -0.76 -14.06 5.46
C SER A 79 -1.30 -12.96 4.56
N THR A 80 -1.71 -13.36 3.35
CA THR A 80 -2.33 -12.49 2.33
C THR A 80 -3.77 -12.90 1.98
N LYS A 81 -4.42 -13.66 2.87
CA LYS A 81 -5.75 -14.28 2.60
C LYS A 81 -6.91 -13.29 2.53
N MET A 82 -6.80 -12.14 3.19
CA MET A 82 -7.88 -11.14 3.24
C MET A 82 -7.83 -10.22 2.02
N THR A 83 -8.99 -9.75 1.57
CA THR A 83 -9.05 -8.78 0.48
C THR A 83 -8.43 -7.45 0.89
N ARG A 84 -7.42 -7.01 0.13
CA ARG A 84 -6.72 -5.72 0.31
C ARG A 84 -6.14 -5.51 1.71
N THR A 85 -5.89 -6.57 2.48
CA THR A 85 -5.30 -6.49 3.83
C THR A 85 -4.35 -7.66 4.03
N ILE A 86 -3.20 -7.40 4.63
CA ILE A 86 -2.21 -8.43 4.99
C ILE A 86 -1.99 -8.46 6.49
N THR A 87 -1.60 -9.63 6.99
CA THR A 87 -1.12 -9.80 8.35
C THR A 87 0.40 -9.91 8.32
N ILE A 88 1.06 -9.00 9.03
CA ILE A 88 2.50 -8.89 9.12
C ILE A 88 2.94 -9.38 10.49
N ARG A 89 4.02 -10.16 10.51
CA ARG A 89 4.71 -10.55 11.73
C ARG A 89 5.90 -9.63 11.95
N ARG A 90 6.00 -9.10 13.17
CA ARG A 90 7.16 -8.35 13.65
C ARG A 90 7.78 -9.10 14.81
N ASP A 91 8.94 -9.68 14.57
CA ASP A 91 9.77 -10.27 15.61
C ASP A 91 10.63 -9.17 16.25
N TYR A 92 10.76 -9.20 17.58
CA TYR A 92 11.61 -8.29 18.34
C TYR A 92 12.16 -8.99 19.57
N PHE A 93 13.27 -8.50 20.10
CA PHE A 93 13.87 -9.02 21.33
C PHE A 93 13.45 -8.16 22.52
N GLN A 94 12.97 -8.82 23.58
CA GLN A 94 12.68 -8.18 24.86
C GLN A 94 13.83 -8.47 25.82
N PHE A 95 14.45 -7.44 26.37
CA PHE A 95 15.50 -7.60 27.38
C PHE A 95 14.89 -7.94 28.75
N ILE A 96 15.35 -9.03 29.38
CA ILE A 96 14.96 -9.43 30.74
C ILE A 96 16.06 -8.99 31.71
N ARG A 97 15.80 -7.90 32.44
CA ARG A 97 16.79 -7.26 33.32
C ARG A 97 17.35 -8.19 34.40
N LYS A 98 16.52 -9.07 34.98
CA LYS A 98 16.93 -10.01 36.04
C LYS A 98 18.02 -10.99 35.57
N TYR A 99 17.93 -11.47 34.34
CA TYR A 99 18.84 -12.49 33.80
C TYR A 99 19.85 -11.92 32.80
N GLN A 100 19.82 -10.61 32.54
CA GLN A 100 20.64 -9.93 31.53
C GLN A 100 20.64 -10.64 30.16
N ARG A 101 19.50 -11.24 29.78
CA ARG A 101 19.31 -11.99 28.54
C ARG A 101 18.14 -11.44 27.73
N TYR A 102 18.17 -11.68 26.42
CA TYR A 102 17.07 -11.33 25.51
C TYR A 102 16.14 -12.52 25.27
N GLU A 103 14.84 -12.27 25.29
CA GLU A 103 13.79 -13.21 24.89
C GLU A 103 13.24 -12.80 23.52
N LYS A 104 13.09 -13.75 22.61
CA LYS A 104 12.47 -13.50 21.30
C LYS A 104 10.95 -13.45 21.43
N ARG A 105 10.34 -12.31 21.09
CA ARG A 105 8.88 -12.11 21.06
C ARG A 105 8.42 -11.71 19.67
N HIS A 106 7.13 -11.82 19.43
CA HIS A 106 6.53 -11.40 18.17
C HIS A 106 5.18 -10.73 18.37
N LYS A 107 4.82 -9.83 17.45
CA LYS A 107 3.49 -9.24 17.35
C LYS A 107 2.98 -9.38 15.93
N MET A 108 1.70 -9.72 15.81
CA MET A 108 0.99 -9.69 14.54
C MET A 108 0.28 -8.35 14.37
N LEU A 109 0.38 -7.77 13.18
CA LEU A 109 -0.25 -6.50 12.83
C LEU A 109 -0.96 -6.64 11.48
N SER A 110 -2.18 -6.14 11.40
CA SER A 110 -2.91 -6.06 10.13
C SER A 110 -2.65 -4.72 9.46
N ALA A 111 -2.30 -4.75 8.18
CA ALA A 111 -2.06 -3.56 7.37
C ALA A 111 -2.86 -3.61 6.06
N HIS A 112 -3.37 -2.46 5.63
CA HIS A 112 -4.01 -2.33 4.32
C HIS A 112 -2.96 -2.48 3.23
N VAL A 113 -3.30 -3.24 2.19
CA VAL A 113 -2.49 -3.37 0.98
C VAL A 113 -3.26 -2.76 -0.17
N SER A 114 -2.71 -1.69 -0.70
CA SER A 114 -3.25 -1.13 -1.92
C SER A 114 -2.96 -2.05 -3.12
N PRO A 115 -3.89 -2.17 -4.09
CA PRO A 115 -3.69 -3.00 -5.29
C PRO A 115 -2.47 -2.62 -6.14
N CYS A 116 -1.81 -1.48 -5.88
CA CYS A 116 -0.54 -1.14 -6.54
C CYS A 116 0.59 -2.13 -6.21
N PHE A 117 0.50 -2.83 -5.08
CA PHE A 117 1.49 -3.79 -4.65
C PHE A 117 0.96 -5.22 -4.83
N ARG A 118 1.75 -6.05 -5.53
CA ARG A 118 1.60 -7.50 -5.50
C ARG A 118 2.51 -8.01 -4.38
N VAL A 119 1.93 -8.69 -3.41
CA VAL A 119 2.61 -9.12 -2.17
C VAL A 119 2.46 -10.62 -2.04
N ARG A 120 3.53 -11.32 -1.68
CA ARG A 120 3.54 -12.75 -1.37
C ARG A 120 3.86 -12.97 0.10
N GLU A 121 3.51 -14.15 0.61
CA GLU A 121 3.93 -14.55 1.96
C GLU A 121 5.47 -14.66 2.02
N GLY A 122 6.07 -14.16 3.10
CA GLY A 122 7.52 -14.09 3.27
C GLY A 122 8.16 -12.77 2.85
N ASP A 123 7.48 -11.92 2.07
CA ASP A 123 8.04 -10.62 1.66
C ASP A 123 8.31 -9.70 2.87
N LYS A 124 9.36 -8.88 2.78
CA LYS A 124 9.60 -7.82 3.76
C LYS A 124 8.83 -6.57 3.33
N VAL A 125 8.01 -6.04 4.22
CA VAL A 125 7.19 -4.85 3.92
C VAL A 125 7.48 -3.72 4.88
N VAL A 126 7.42 -2.50 4.35
CA VAL A 126 7.46 -1.27 5.12
C VAL A 126 6.05 -0.71 5.18
N ILE A 127 5.54 -0.55 6.39
CA ILE A 127 4.22 -0.01 6.69
C ILE A 127 4.31 1.34 7.39
N GLY A 128 3.39 2.23 7.05
CA GLY A 128 3.23 3.52 7.68
C GLY A 128 1.97 3.56 8.53
N GLN A 129 2.06 4.18 9.71
CA GLN A 129 0.90 4.49 10.54
C GLN A 129 -0.01 5.48 9.81
N CYS A 130 -1.32 5.27 9.92
CA CYS A 130 -2.33 6.15 9.37
C CYS A 130 -3.48 6.33 10.36
N ARG A 131 -4.51 7.10 9.95
CA ARG A 131 -5.79 7.07 10.68
C ARG A 131 -6.36 5.65 10.68
N PRO A 132 -7.16 5.25 11.69
CA PRO A 132 -7.84 3.95 11.67
C PRO A 132 -8.66 3.76 10.38
N LEU A 133 -8.45 2.64 9.69
CA LEU A 133 -9.16 2.28 8.44
C LEU A 133 -10.22 1.20 8.66
N SER A 134 -10.06 0.41 9.71
CA SER A 134 -11.00 -0.59 10.21
C SER A 134 -10.72 -0.85 11.70
N LYS A 135 -11.45 -1.80 12.30
CA LYS A 135 -11.27 -2.21 13.71
C LYS A 135 -9.82 -2.57 14.03
N THR A 136 -9.14 -3.28 13.13
CA THR A 136 -7.76 -3.75 13.32
C THR A 136 -6.74 -2.96 12.49
N VAL A 137 -7.11 -2.53 11.28
CA VAL A 137 -6.17 -1.94 10.33
C VAL A 137 -5.95 -0.45 10.65
N ARG A 138 -4.74 -0.16 11.13
CA ARG A 138 -4.26 1.20 11.45
C ARG A 138 -2.96 1.56 10.71
N PHE A 139 -2.50 0.66 9.85
CA PHE A 139 -1.28 0.80 9.07
C PHE A 139 -1.55 0.53 7.60
N ASN A 140 -0.75 1.12 6.72
CA ASN A 140 -0.83 0.94 5.28
C ASN A 140 0.54 0.57 4.72
N VAL A 141 0.60 -0.31 3.73
CA VAL A 141 1.84 -0.69 3.05
C VAL A 141 2.34 0.46 2.18
N LEU A 142 3.62 0.80 2.34
CA LEU A 142 4.30 1.87 1.59
C LEU A 142 5.32 1.33 0.61
N LYS A 143 6.00 0.24 0.96
CA LYS A 143 7.04 -0.39 0.14
C LYS A 143 7.05 -1.88 0.40
N VAL A 144 7.22 -2.65 -0.66
CA VAL A 144 7.44 -4.10 -0.62
C VAL A 144 8.87 -4.35 -1.05
N ILE A 145 9.57 -5.18 -0.29
CA ILE A 145 10.90 -5.69 -0.59
C ILE A 145 10.69 -7.20 -0.76
N PRO A 146 10.74 -7.71 -2.01
CA PRO A 146 10.52 -9.12 -2.26
C PRO A 146 11.57 -9.95 -1.51
N ALA A 147 11.16 -11.08 -0.94
CA ALA A 147 12.07 -11.96 -0.20
C ALA A 147 13.01 -12.76 -1.11
N GLY A 148 12.65 -12.91 -2.39
CA GLY A 148 13.48 -13.56 -3.39
C GLY A 148 14.74 -12.75 -3.68
N GLY A 149 15.89 -13.41 -3.56
CA GLY A 149 17.15 -12.90 -4.06
C GLY A 149 17.05 -12.50 -5.53
N ALA A 150 18.03 -11.73 -5.98
CA ALA A 150 18.17 -11.23 -7.34
C ALA A 150 18.46 -12.35 -8.38
N SER A 151 17.73 -13.47 -8.35
CA SER A 151 17.93 -14.62 -9.25
C SER A 151 16.78 -14.82 -10.25
N GLU A 152 15.80 -13.92 -10.33
CA GLU A 152 14.66 -14.07 -11.24
C GLU A 152 14.16 -12.72 -11.81
N GLN A 153 15.10 -11.92 -12.33
CA GLN A 153 14.80 -10.81 -13.23
C GLN A 153 15.80 -10.82 -14.40
N ALA A 154 15.75 -11.87 -15.21
CA ALA A 154 16.33 -11.92 -16.54
C ALA A 154 15.47 -12.82 -17.42
N LYS A 155 14.41 -12.24 -17.99
CA LYS A 155 13.89 -12.61 -19.31
C LYS A 155 12.98 -11.51 -19.83
#